data_AF-A0A960KUB8-F1
#
_entry.id   AF-A0A960KUB8-F1
#
_cell.length_a   1.000
_cell.length_b   1.000
_cell.length_c   1.000
_cell.angle_alpha   90.00
_cell.angle_beta   90.00
_cell.angle_gamma   90.00
#
_symmetry.space_group_name_H-M   'P 1'
#
loop_
_entity.id
_entity.type
_entity.pdbx_description
1 polymer ?
#
loop_
_entity_poly.entity_id
_entity_poly.type
_entity_poly.pdbx_seq_one_letter_code
_entity_poly.pdbx_strand_id
1 'polypeptide(L)'
;GLTPDDIDLIVLATSTPNNTFPATAVDIQKRLGMHHGFAFDMQAVCSGFVYALTTADLYIRGGSVKRVLVIGSETFSRILDWTDRTTCVLFGDGAGAVVLEAAEGAGAVGDRGILATSLRSDGTQRDKLYVDGGPSTTGTVGHLRMEGREVFRHAVGMITDVIEAAYAATGMTSEDIDWFIPHQANKHIIDA
;
A
#
# COMPACT_ATOMS: atom_id res chain seq x y z
N GLY A 1 -4.70 12.06 22.59
CA GLY A 1 -4.44 11.12 21.48
C GLY A 1 -5.62 10.17 21.36
N LEU A 2 -5.71 9.42 20.27
CA LEU A 2 -6.72 8.38 20.10
C LEU A 2 -6.32 7.09 20.83
N THR A 3 -7.31 6.25 21.10
CA THR A 3 -7.18 4.91 21.69
C THR A 3 -7.60 3.84 20.68
N PRO A 4 -7.29 2.55 20.92
CA PRO A 4 -7.82 1.46 20.11
C PRO A 4 -9.36 1.44 20.05
N ASP A 5 -10.04 1.94 21.09
CA ASP A 5 -11.50 2.03 21.14
C ASP A 5 -12.08 3.10 20.21
N ASP A 6 -11.26 3.98 19.64
CA ASP A 6 -11.69 5.00 18.70
C ASP A 6 -11.66 4.53 17.23
N ILE A 7 -11.07 3.35 16.94
CA ILE A 7 -10.80 2.85 15.58
C ILE A 7 -11.87 1.85 15.15
N ASP A 8 -12.56 2.14 14.04
CA ASP A 8 -13.62 1.27 13.52
C ASP A 8 -13.09 0.18 12.56
N LEU A 9 -11.95 0.45 11.91
CA LEU A 9 -11.37 -0.41 10.88
C LEU A 9 -9.85 -0.43 10.92
N ILE A 10 -9.26 -1.62 10.78
CA ILE A 10 -7.83 -1.81 10.50
C ILE A 10 -7.65 -2.39 9.09
N VAL A 11 -6.89 -1.69 8.25
CA VAL A 11 -6.47 -2.20 6.94
C VAL A 11 -4.96 -2.38 6.94
N LEU A 12 -4.50 -3.61 6.78
CA LEU A 12 -3.07 -3.92 6.67
C LEU A 12 -2.70 -4.21 5.22
N ALA A 13 -2.00 -3.28 4.58
CA ALA A 13 -1.28 -3.54 3.35
C ALA A 13 -0.05 -4.41 3.61
N THR A 14 -0.10 -5.66 3.15
CA THR A 14 1.02 -6.61 3.26
C THR A 14 0.96 -7.70 2.18
N SER A 15 2.12 -8.14 1.74
CA SER A 15 2.34 -9.30 0.84
C SER A 15 3.12 -10.40 1.55
N THR A 16 3.50 -10.17 2.80
CA THR A 16 4.16 -11.14 3.69
C THR A 16 3.33 -11.36 4.96
N PRO A 17 2.05 -11.76 4.83
CA PRO A 17 1.21 -12.00 6.00
C PRO A 17 1.77 -13.17 6.83
N ASN A 18 1.50 -13.15 8.14
CA ASN A 18 1.98 -14.19 9.06
C ASN A 18 1.40 -15.57 8.72
N ASN A 19 0.14 -15.62 8.28
CA ASN A 19 -0.58 -16.84 7.93
C ASN A 19 -1.45 -16.58 6.69
N THR A 20 -1.84 -17.65 5.98
CA THR A 20 -2.90 -17.56 4.96
C THR A 20 -4.22 -17.11 5.56
N PHE A 21 -4.52 -17.59 6.78
CA PHE A 21 -5.60 -17.09 7.63
C PHE A 21 -5.32 -17.47 9.10
N PRO A 22 -5.84 -16.71 10.08
CA PRO A 22 -6.55 -15.44 9.92
C PRO A 22 -5.63 -14.33 9.37
N ALA A 23 -6.23 -13.26 8.87
CA ALA A 23 -5.51 -12.07 8.42
C ALA A 23 -4.61 -11.51 9.53
N THR A 24 -3.45 -10.99 9.16
CA THR A 24 -2.47 -10.40 10.09
C THR A 24 -3.06 -9.15 10.77
N ALA A 25 -3.93 -8.40 10.09
CA ALA A 25 -4.70 -7.30 10.66
C ALA A 25 -5.55 -7.71 11.88
N VAL A 26 -6.08 -8.93 11.92
CA VAL A 26 -6.86 -9.43 13.06
C VAL A 26 -5.93 -9.75 14.25
N ASP A 27 -4.71 -10.21 14.01
CA ASP A 27 -3.71 -10.34 15.07
C ASP A 27 -3.32 -8.96 15.63
N ILE A 28 -3.19 -7.94 14.77
CA ILE A 28 -2.96 -6.55 15.20
C ILE A 28 -4.15 -6.06 16.04
N GLN A 29 -5.39 -6.27 15.58
CA GLN A 29 -6.61 -5.92 16.32
C GLN A 29 -6.58 -6.51 17.75
N LYS A 30 -6.26 -7.80 17.86
CA LYS A 30 -6.12 -8.50 19.14
C LYS A 30 -5.02 -7.88 20.01
N ARG A 31 -3.85 -7.59 19.43
CA ARG A 31 -2.69 -7.01 20.16
C ARG A 31 -2.97 -5.60 20.67
N LEU A 32 -3.78 -4.83 19.94
CA LEU A 32 -4.23 -3.51 20.37
C LEU A 32 -5.33 -3.56 21.43
N GLY A 33 -5.91 -4.74 21.72
CA GLY A 33 -7.05 -4.87 22.64
C GLY A 33 -8.36 -4.34 22.05
N MET A 34 -8.45 -4.24 20.73
CA MET A 34 -9.64 -3.74 20.03
C MET A 34 -10.67 -4.88 19.94
N HIS A 35 -11.84 -4.68 20.58
CA HIS A 35 -12.90 -5.68 20.69
C HIS A 35 -14.12 -5.39 19.80
N HIS A 36 -14.02 -4.40 18.93
CA HIS A 36 -15.08 -3.97 18.02
C HIS A 36 -14.51 -3.67 16.63
N GLY A 37 -15.36 -3.25 15.69
CA GLY A 37 -14.95 -2.96 14.32
C GLY A 37 -14.57 -4.21 13.53
N PHE A 38 -13.82 -4.02 12.45
CA PHE A 38 -13.36 -5.12 11.58
C PHE A 38 -11.94 -4.86 11.06
N ALA A 39 -11.27 -5.93 10.65
CA ALA A 39 -9.87 -5.88 10.23
C ALA A 39 -9.60 -6.84 9.06
N PHE A 40 -8.83 -6.40 8.07
CA PHE A 40 -8.44 -7.25 6.94
C PHE A 40 -7.08 -6.88 6.35
N ASP A 41 -6.46 -7.85 5.68
CA ASP A 41 -5.23 -7.67 4.93
C ASP A 41 -5.55 -7.29 3.47
N MET A 42 -4.69 -6.47 2.88
CA MET A 42 -4.74 -6.05 1.49
C MET A 42 -3.39 -6.32 0.82
N GLN A 43 -3.40 -7.13 -0.23
CA GLN A 43 -2.19 -7.50 -0.94
C GLN A 43 -2.14 -6.78 -2.29
N ALA A 44 -1.29 -5.76 -2.38
CA ALA A 44 -0.93 -5.10 -3.65
C ALA A 44 0.57 -4.73 -3.70
N VAL A 45 1.42 -5.53 -3.04
CA VAL A 45 2.89 -5.37 -3.07
C VAL A 45 3.28 -3.94 -2.66
N CYS A 46 4.21 -3.31 -3.37
CA CYS A 46 4.75 -2.01 -3.02
C CYS A 46 3.74 -0.86 -3.11
N SER A 47 2.64 -1.02 -3.87
CA SER A 47 1.54 -0.04 -3.93
C SER A 47 0.47 -0.30 -2.86
N GLY A 48 0.63 -1.35 -2.04
CA GLY A 48 -0.32 -1.78 -1.02
C GLY A 48 -0.77 -0.65 -0.11
N PHE A 49 0.15 0.19 0.37
CA PHE A 49 -0.22 1.29 1.27
C PHE A 49 -1.15 2.31 0.60
N VAL A 50 -0.91 2.67 -0.67
CA VAL A 50 -1.78 3.60 -1.41
C VAL A 50 -3.14 2.96 -1.70
N TYR A 51 -3.17 1.67 -2.06
CA TYR A 51 -4.42 0.92 -2.21
C TYR A 51 -5.23 0.89 -0.90
N ALA A 52 -4.57 0.67 0.24
CA ALA A 52 -5.20 0.64 1.55
C ALA A 52 -5.70 2.03 1.96
N LEU A 53 -4.93 3.08 1.67
CA LEU A 53 -5.32 4.48 1.90
C LEU A 53 -6.58 4.85 1.11
N THR A 54 -6.62 4.53 -0.19
CA THR A 54 -7.79 4.75 -1.05
C THR A 54 -9.00 3.96 -0.57
N THR A 55 -8.81 2.71 -0.18
CA THR A 55 -9.89 1.87 0.34
C THR A 55 -10.45 2.43 1.64
N ALA A 56 -9.59 2.90 2.54
CA ALA A 56 -9.99 3.54 3.78
C ALA A 56 -10.77 4.86 3.54
N ASP A 57 -10.31 5.69 2.60
CA ASP A 57 -11.04 6.89 2.15
C ASP A 57 -12.45 6.54 1.64
N LEU A 58 -12.58 5.48 0.84
CA LEU A 58 -13.89 5.02 0.34
C LEU A 58 -14.81 4.54 1.46
N TYR A 59 -14.30 3.83 2.48
CA TYR A 59 -15.11 3.43 3.63
C TYR A 59 -15.56 4.63 4.47
N ILE A 60 -14.69 5.63 4.66
CA ILE A 60 -15.00 6.86 5.39
C ILE A 60 -16.05 7.68 4.62
N ARG A 61 -15.83 7.95 3.33
CA ARG A 61 -16.75 8.70 2.47
C ARG A 61 -18.10 7.99 2.30
N GLY A 62 -18.09 6.66 2.31
CA GLY A 62 -19.28 5.82 2.32
C GLY A 62 -20.03 5.80 3.65
N GLY A 63 -19.50 6.45 4.71
CA GLY A 63 -20.13 6.54 6.02
C GLY A 63 -20.15 5.25 6.82
N SER A 64 -19.45 4.21 6.37
CA SER A 64 -19.42 2.90 7.07
C SER A 64 -18.54 2.91 8.31
N VAL A 65 -17.56 3.82 8.35
CA VAL A 65 -16.59 3.98 9.45
C VAL A 65 -16.26 5.45 9.61
N LYS A 66 -15.89 5.86 10.82
CA LYS A 66 -15.39 7.21 11.11
C LYS A 66 -13.87 7.24 11.12
N ARG A 67 -13.21 6.19 11.62
CA ARG A 67 -11.75 6.14 11.76
C ARG A 67 -11.17 4.82 11.28
N VAL A 68 -10.07 4.94 10.53
CA VAL A 68 -9.38 3.79 9.96
C VAL A 68 -7.89 3.84 10.31
N LEU A 69 -7.37 2.77 10.90
CA LEU A 69 -5.94 2.54 11.05
C LEU A 69 -5.43 1.84 9.79
N VAL A 70 -4.69 2.57 8.96
CA VAL A 70 -4.07 2.06 7.74
C VAL A 70 -2.61 1.76 8.02
N ILE A 71 -2.20 0.52 7.77
CA ILE A 71 -0.85 0.03 8.06
C ILE A 71 -0.25 -0.50 6.77
N GLY A 72 0.99 -0.12 6.45
CA GLY A 72 1.82 -0.83 5.49
C GLY A 72 2.89 -1.56 6.28
N SER A 73 2.94 -2.89 6.22
CA SER A 73 3.98 -3.67 6.90
C SER A 73 4.43 -4.82 6.02
N GLU A 74 5.74 -4.94 5.88
CA GLU A 74 6.34 -5.99 5.08
C GLU A 74 7.58 -6.55 5.75
N THR A 75 7.78 -7.84 5.51
CA THR A 75 8.98 -8.56 5.91
C THR A 75 9.53 -9.36 4.75
N PHE A 76 9.91 -8.64 3.69
CA PHE A 76 10.42 -9.23 2.46
C PHE A 76 11.61 -10.15 2.70
N SER A 77 12.40 -9.93 3.75
CA SER A 77 13.51 -10.82 4.13
C SER A 77 13.13 -12.31 4.22
N ARG A 78 11.85 -12.61 4.50
CA ARG A 78 11.30 -13.98 4.58
C ARG A 78 11.04 -14.63 3.22
N ILE A 79 11.02 -13.86 2.14
CA ILE A 79 10.73 -14.31 0.77
C ILE A 79 11.85 -13.93 -0.21
N LEU A 80 13.04 -13.58 0.26
CA LEU A 80 14.21 -13.32 -0.58
C LEU A 80 15.03 -14.59 -0.76
N ASP A 81 15.45 -14.85 -2.00
CA ASP A 81 16.48 -15.84 -2.29
C ASP A 81 17.84 -15.22 -1.99
N TRP A 82 18.44 -15.60 -0.86
CA TRP A 82 19.73 -15.05 -0.41
C TRP A 82 20.91 -15.39 -1.34
N THR A 83 20.73 -16.31 -2.28
CA THR A 83 21.72 -16.61 -3.32
C THR A 83 21.57 -15.72 -4.55
N ASP A 84 20.39 -15.10 -4.74
CA ASP A 84 20.12 -14.15 -5.82
C ASP A 84 20.46 -12.71 -5.39
N ARG A 85 21.69 -12.31 -5.72
CA ARG A 85 22.17 -10.94 -5.45
C ARG A 85 21.36 -9.86 -6.18
N THR A 86 20.60 -10.18 -7.21
CA THR A 86 19.84 -9.17 -7.97
C THR A 86 18.63 -8.64 -7.20
N THR A 87 18.17 -9.38 -6.18
CA THR A 87 16.99 -9.03 -5.38
C THR A 87 17.32 -8.91 -3.88
N CYS A 88 18.17 -9.79 -3.33
CA CYS A 88 18.37 -9.88 -1.87
C CYS A 88 19.01 -8.64 -1.21
N VAL A 89 19.63 -7.77 -2.01
CA VAL A 89 20.25 -6.52 -1.55
C VAL A 89 19.34 -5.30 -1.64
N LEU A 90 18.15 -5.44 -2.23
CA LEU A 90 17.24 -4.33 -2.54
C LEU A 90 16.08 -4.20 -1.54
N PHE A 91 15.58 -5.33 -1.06
CA PHE A 91 14.40 -5.35 -0.21
C PHE A 91 14.78 -5.49 1.27
N GLY A 92 13.94 -4.93 2.12
CA GLY A 92 14.09 -5.01 3.57
C GLY A 92 12.73 -5.15 4.26
N ASP A 93 12.78 -5.05 5.58
CA ASP A 93 11.63 -5.18 6.44
C ASP A 93 11.27 -3.81 7.03
N GLY A 94 9.98 -3.55 7.23
CA GLY A 94 9.54 -2.29 7.79
C GLY A 94 8.04 -2.21 7.97
N ALA A 95 7.62 -1.24 8.78
CA ALA A 95 6.21 -0.93 8.98
C ALA A 95 6.01 0.59 9.11
N GLY A 96 4.90 1.08 8.57
CA GLY A 96 4.41 2.45 8.74
C GLY A 96 2.90 2.43 8.90
N ALA A 97 2.36 3.39 9.63
CA ALA A 97 0.92 3.47 9.88
C ALA A 97 0.43 4.91 9.93
N VAL A 98 -0.81 5.12 9.50
CA VAL A 98 -1.54 6.38 9.62
C VAL A 98 -2.95 6.09 10.14
N VAL A 99 -3.51 7.06 10.87
CA VAL A 99 -4.94 7.05 11.21
C VAL A 99 -5.63 8.07 10.33
N LEU A 100 -6.63 7.63 9.57
CA LEU A 100 -7.57 8.49 8.87
C LEU A 100 -8.82 8.68 9.72
N GLU A 101 -9.35 9.90 9.72
CA GLU A 101 -10.57 10.26 10.43
C GLU A 101 -11.47 11.08 9.50
N ALA A 102 -12.77 10.79 9.53
CA ALA A 102 -13.78 11.56 8.84
C ALA A 102 -13.76 13.03 9.30
N ALA A 103 -13.71 13.94 8.34
CA ALA A 103 -13.85 15.37 8.56
C ALA A 103 -14.80 15.95 7.51
N GLU A 104 -15.55 16.98 7.88
CA GLU A 104 -16.34 17.75 6.94
C GLU A 104 -15.44 18.71 6.14
N GLY A 105 -15.69 18.82 4.84
CA GLY A 105 -14.97 19.70 3.92
C GLY A 105 -15.93 20.29 2.88
N ALA A 106 -15.50 21.36 2.21
CA ALA A 106 -16.28 22.01 1.16
C ALA A 106 -16.21 21.28 -0.20
N GLY A 107 -15.43 20.20 -0.30
CA GLY A 107 -15.06 19.55 -1.55
C GLY A 107 -14.06 20.36 -2.37
N ALA A 108 -13.31 21.27 -1.74
CA ALA A 108 -12.38 22.18 -2.39
C ALA A 108 -10.93 21.73 -2.21
N VAL A 109 -10.04 22.17 -3.10
CA VAL A 109 -8.59 21.88 -3.03
C VAL A 109 -7.95 22.38 -1.71
N GLY A 110 -8.54 23.41 -1.10
CA GLY A 110 -8.10 23.92 0.21
C GLY A 110 -8.53 23.07 1.41
N ASP A 111 -9.32 22.01 1.21
CA ASP A 111 -9.73 21.13 2.30
C ASP A 111 -8.57 20.27 2.80
N ARG A 112 -8.60 19.98 4.10
CA ARG A 112 -7.68 19.01 4.68
C ARG A 112 -8.21 17.60 4.42
N GLY A 113 -7.50 16.83 3.60
CA GLY A 113 -7.84 15.43 3.38
C GLY A 113 -7.22 14.87 2.11
N ILE A 114 -7.76 13.73 1.68
CA ILE A 114 -7.39 13.10 0.41
C ILE A 114 -8.21 13.76 -0.69
N LEU A 115 -7.55 14.53 -1.56
CA LEU A 115 -8.20 15.27 -2.65
C LEU A 115 -8.54 14.36 -3.83
N ALA A 116 -7.59 13.54 -4.24
CA ALA A 116 -7.76 12.57 -5.32
C ALA A 116 -6.93 11.32 -5.05
N THR A 117 -7.41 10.20 -5.60
CA THR A 117 -6.67 8.93 -5.65
C THR A 117 -6.83 8.33 -7.03
N SER A 118 -5.80 7.62 -7.51
CA SER A 118 -5.84 6.93 -8.79
C SER A 118 -5.12 5.60 -8.63
N LEU A 119 -5.84 4.51 -8.83
CA LEU A 119 -5.30 3.15 -8.72
C LEU A 119 -5.32 2.49 -10.11
N ARG A 120 -4.24 1.79 -10.44
CA ARG A 120 -4.10 1.03 -11.68
C ARG A 120 -3.43 -0.31 -11.43
N SER A 121 -3.73 -1.29 -12.28
CA SER A 121 -3.04 -2.58 -12.33
C SER A 121 -3.02 -3.10 -13.78
N ASP A 122 -1.96 -3.80 -14.14
CA ASP A 122 -1.85 -4.52 -15.42
C ASP A 122 -1.35 -5.95 -15.15
N GLY A 123 -2.28 -6.90 -15.15
CA GLY A 123 -1.98 -8.31 -14.91
C GLY A 123 -1.11 -8.96 -15.99
N THR A 124 -1.00 -8.36 -17.18
CA THR A 124 -0.14 -8.91 -18.26
C THR A 124 1.35 -8.82 -17.92
N GLN A 125 1.72 -7.96 -16.96
CA GLN A 125 3.10 -7.78 -16.49
C GLN A 125 3.47 -8.71 -15.32
N ARG A 126 2.59 -9.63 -14.91
CA ARG A 126 2.80 -10.52 -13.75
C ARG A 126 4.20 -11.16 -13.72
N ASP A 127 4.66 -11.66 -14.87
CA ASP A 127 5.91 -12.43 -14.94
C ASP A 127 7.16 -11.58 -14.72
N LYS A 128 7.02 -10.25 -14.65
CA LYS A 128 8.11 -9.30 -14.37
C LYS A 128 8.42 -9.16 -12.89
N LEU A 129 7.46 -9.40 -12.00
CA LEU A 129 7.64 -9.33 -10.55
C LEU A 129 6.61 -10.21 -9.85
N TYR A 130 7.08 -11.32 -9.28
CA TYR A 130 6.21 -12.30 -8.64
C TYR A 130 6.95 -13.09 -7.55
N VAL A 131 6.21 -13.85 -6.74
CA VAL A 131 6.78 -14.91 -5.90
C VAL A 131 6.53 -16.27 -6.53
N ASP A 132 7.54 -17.14 -6.54
CA ASP A 132 7.47 -18.46 -7.18
C ASP A 132 6.79 -19.55 -6.32
N GLY A 133 6.10 -19.15 -5.24
CA GLY A 133 5.35 -20.02 -4.35
C GLY A 133 3.91 -19.59 -4.13
N GLY A 134 3.13 -20.47 -3.52
CA GLY A 134 1.77 -20.17 -3.10
C GLY A 134 1.11 -21.37 -2.40
N PRO A 135 0.24 -21.12 -1.40
CA PRO A 135 -0.38 -22.19 -0.62
C PRO A 135 -1.20 -23.15 -1.49
N SER A 136 -1.81 -22.66 -2.56
CA SER A 136 -2.63 -23.47 -3.48
C SER A 136 -1.88 -24.02 -4.70
N THR A 137 -0.63 -23.61 -4.93
CA THR A 137 0.14 -23.97 -6.12
C THR A 137 1.30 -24.90 -5.76
N THR A 138 2.26 -24.39 -4.99
CA THR A 138 3.48 -25.12 -4.62
C THR A 138 3.42 -25.70 -3.22
N GLY A 139 2.51 -25.21 -2.37
CA GLY A 139 2.50 -25.53 -0.94
C GLY A 139 3.68 -24.91 -0.17
N THR A 140 4.43 -24.01 -0.81
CA THR A 140 5.56 -23.27 -0.23
C THR A 140 5.29 -21.77 -0.31
N VAL A 141 5.99 -20.98 0.50
CA VAL A 141 5.94 -19.51 0.41
C VAL A 141 6.60 -19.02 -0.88
N GLY A 142 7.66 -19.69 -1.31
CA GLY A 142 8.47 -19.30 -2.47
C GLY A 142 9.39 -18.11 -2.20
N HIS A 143 10.04 -17.63 -3.25
CA HIS A 143 10.92 -16.48 -3.24
C HIS A 143 10.51 -15.47 -4.32
N LEU A 144 10.83 -14.21 -4.07
CA LEU A 144 10.66 -13.10 -5.01
C LEU A 144 11.53 -13.30 -6.24
N ARG A 145 10.93 -13.13 -7.41
CA ARG A 145 11.56 -13.14 -8.73
C ARG A 145 11.23 -11.83 -9.43
N MET A 146 12.25 -11.20 -10.00
CA MET A 146 12.12 -9.87 -10.59
C MET A 146 12.98 -9.69 -11.83
N GLU A 147 12.37 -9.16 -12.89
CA GLU A 147 13.07 -8.61 -14.06
C GLU A 147 13.28 -7.10 -13.88
N GLY A 148 14.28 -6.71 -13.07
CA GLY A 148 14.41 -5.32 -12.58
C GLY A 148 14.41 -4.23 -13.66
N ARG A 149 15.03 -4.48 -14.82
CA ARG A 149 15.08 -3.52 -15.93
C ARG A 149 13.71 -3.28 -16.56
N GLU A 150 12.94 -4.35 -16.78
CA GLU A 150 11.61 -4.23 -17.37
C GLU A 150 10.63 -3.60 -16.37
N VAL A 151 10.70 -3.99 -15.09
CA VAL A 151 9.91 -3.37 -14.02
C VAL A 151 10.17 -1.87 -13.96
N PHE A 152 11.44 -1.43 -13.98
CA PHE A 152 11.79 0.00 -13.99
C PHE A 152 11.19 0.72 -15.20
N ARG A 153 11.34 0.16 -16.41
CA ARG A 153 10.85 0.77 -17.66
C ARG A 153 9.34 0.97 -17.63
N HIS A 154 8.59 0.00 -17.10
CA HIS A 154 7.15 0.10 -16.96
C HIS A 154 6.73 1.05 -15.84
N ALA A 155 7.43 1.05 -14.71
CA ALA A 155 7.10 1.87 -13.55
C ALA A 155 7.15 3.37 -13.85
N VAL A 156 8.20 3.85 -14.53
CA VAL A 156 8.37 5.29 -14.83
C VAL A 156 7.19 5.84 -15.63
N GLY A 157 6.76 5.15 -16.69
CA GLY A 157 5.62 5.60 -17.50
C GLY A 157 4.31 5.62 -16.71
N MET A 158 4.06 4.60 -15.88
CA MET A 158 2.83 4.51 -15.10
C MET A 158 2.72 5.57 -14.00
N ILE A 159 3.85 6.00 -13.41
CA ILE A 159 3.86 7.05 -12.38
C ILE A 159 3.40 8.38 -12.97
N THR A 160 3.88 8.74 -14.16
CA THR A 160 3.45 9.96 -14.85
C THR A 160 1.94 9.95 -15.10
N ASP A 161 1.40 8.86 -15.63
CA ASP A 161 -0.03 8.71 -15.89
C ASP A 161 -0.91 8.93 -14.66
N VAL A 162 -0.49 8.42 -13.48
CA VAL A 162 -1.29 8.60 -12.25
C VAL A 162 -1.15 10.01 -11.66
N ILE A 163 0.00 10.65 -11.83
CA ILE A 163 0.20 12.06 -11.46
C ILE A 163 -0.69 12.96 -12.33
N GLU A 164 -0.69 12.76 -13.64
CA GLU A 164 -1.55 13.52 -14.56
C GLU A 164 -3.03 13.31 -14.27
N ALA A 165 -3.44 12.07 -13.94
CA ALA A 165 -4.81 11.78 -13.53
C ALA A 165 -5.20 12.51 -12.23
N ALA A 166 -4.27 12.61 -11.27
CA ALA A 166 -4.49 13.35 -10.03
C ALA A 166 -4.65 14.86 -10.29
N TYR A 167 -3.77 15.45 -11.12
CA TYR A 167 -3.89 16.85 -11.54
C TYR A 167 -5.19 17.13 -12.29
N ALA A 168 -5.59 16.25 -13.21
CA ALA A 168 -6.85 16.37 -13.92
C ALA A 168 -8.07 16.31 -12.98
N ALA A 169 -8.01 15.48 -11.93
CA ALA A 169 -9.10 15.32 -10.97
C ALA A 169 -9.23 16.50 -10.01
N THR A 170 -8.14 17.20 -9.69
CA THR A 170 -8.13 18.31 -8.72
C THR A 170 -8.04 19.69 -9.35
N GLY A 171 -7.63 19.78 -10.62
CA GLY A 171 -7.26 21.05 -11.27
C GLY A 171 -5.95 21.65 -10.78
N MET A 172 -5.15 20.91 -10.01
CA MET A 172 -3.85 21.34 -9.50
C MET A 172 -2.73 21.12 -10.52
N THR A 173 -1.58 21.71 -10.25
CA THR A 173 -0.33 21.56 -10.99
C THR A 173 0.83 21.19 -10.06
N SER A 174 2.02 20.95 -10.62
CA SER A 174 3.22 20.70 -9.81
C SER A 174 3.62 21.88 -8.93
N GLU A 175 3.24 23.11 -9.27
CA GLU A 175 3.55 24.31 -8.47
C GLU A 175 2.74 24.37 -7.17
N ASP A 176 1.62 23.64 -7.11
CA ASP A 176 0.75 23.56 -5.94
C ASP A 176 1.20 22.47 -4.93
N ILE A 177 2.28 21.73 -5.23
CA ILE A 177 2.75 20.59 -4.44
C ILE A 177 3.96 20.98 -3.61
N ASP A 178 3.79 21.03 -2.29
CA ASP A 178 4.91 21.28 -1.36
C ASP A 178 5.85 20.08 -1.23
N TRP A 179 5.30 18.86 -1.27
CA TRP A 179 6.05 17.62 -1.02
C TRP A 179 5.60 16.50 -1.94
N PHE A 180 6.59 15.89 -2.61
CA PHE A 180 6.41 14.63 -3.33
C PHE A 180 6.98 13.47 -2.50
N ILE A 181 6.13 12.51 -2.13
CA ILE A 181 6.50 11.36 -1.29
C ILE A 181 6.35 10.07 -2.13
N PRO A 182 7.38 9.68 -2.91
CA PRO A 182 7.30 8.51 -3.78
C PRO A 182 7.55 7.21 -3.02
N HIS A 183 7.11 6.09 -3.62
CA HIS A 183 7.62 4.78 -3.24
C HIS A 183 9.12 4.68 -3.54
N GLN A 184 9.92 4.30 -2.54
CA GLN A 184 11.38 4.28 -2.63
C GLN A 184 11.92 2.95 -3.17
N ALA A 185 11.52 2.55 -4.38
CA ALA A 185 12.00 1.32 -5.01
C ALA A 185 13.46 1.40 -5.48
N ASN A 186 13.86 2.56 -6.03
CA ASN A 186 15.19 2.78 -6.57
C ASN A 186 15.47 4.28 -6.62
N LYS A 187 16.68 4.69 -6.21
CA LYS A 187 17.11 6.09 -6.28
C LYS A 187 16.96 6.70 -7.69
N HIS A 188 17.19 5.93 -8.74
CA HIS A 188 17.02 6.39 -10.13
C HIS A 188 15.57 6.69 -10.52
N ILE A 189 14.57 6.08 -9.86
CA ILE A 189 13.14 6.43 -10.10
C ILE A 189 12.82 7.77 -9.43
N ILE A 190 13.45 8.06 -8.29
CA ILE A 190 13.22 9.29 -7.53
C ILE A 190 13.93 10.48 -8.20
N ASP A 191 15.12 10.26 -8.76
CA ASP A 191 15.94 11.29 -9.40
C ASP A 191 15.49 11.59 -10.85
N ALA A 192 14.64 10.75 -11.47
CA ALA A 192 14.16 10.89 -12.85
C ALA A 192 12.88 11.75 -12.92
#